data_AF-A0A923MPJ3-F1
#
_entry.id   AF-A0A923MPJ3-F1
#
_cell.length_a   1.000
_cell.length_b   1.000
_cell.length_c   1.000
_cell.angle_alpha   90.00
_cell.angle_beta   90.00
_cell.angle_gamma   90.00
#
_symmetry.space_group_name_H-M   'P 1'
#
loop_
_entity.id
_entity.type
_entity.pdbx_description
1 polymer ?
#
loop_
_entity_poly.entity_id
_entity_poly.type
_entity_poly.pdbx_seq_one_letter_code
_entity_poly.pdbx_strand_id
1 'polypeptide(L)' 'MQYDHGFKAGDQVRLKAGGPTMSVELLVGNLLLCAWVDPAGRSRRGTFSWHQLQSMDAPLWLDALQRLSARWSVVAATH' A
#
# COMPACT_ATOMS: atom_id res chain seq x y z
N MET A 1 6.75 -9.11 -18.53
CA MET A 1 5.53 -9.51 -17.81
C MET A 1 5.40 -8.58 -16.63
N GLN A 2 4.36 -7.75 -16.62
CA GLN A 2 4.15 -6.73 -15.60
C GLN A 2 3.08 -7.26 -14.63
N TYR A 3 3.51 -7.83 -13.51
CA TYR A 3 2.62 -8.20 -12.40
C TYR A 3 2.60 -7.06 -11.40
N ASP A 4 2.14 -5.91 -11.85
CA ASP A 4 2.13 -4.68 -11.07
C ASP A 4 0.78 -4.55 -10.36
N HIS A 5 0.57 -5.38 -9.33
CA HIS A 5 -0.52 -5.18 -8.39
C HIS A 5 -0.22 -4.02 -7.41
N GLY A 6 0.80 -3.21 -7.70
CA GLY A 6 1.21 -2.07 -6.89
C GLY A 6 1.91 -2.45 -5.58
N PHE A 7 2.32 -3.71 -5.41
CA PHE A 7 3.07 -4.17 -4.24
C PHE A 7 4.55 -4.37 -4.60
N LYS A 8 5.44 -3.95 -3.70
CA LYS A 8 6.88 -4.18 -3.76
C LYS A 8 7.42 -4.59 -2.40
N ALA A 9 8.61 -5.18 -2.39
CA ALA A 9 9.31 -5.49 -1.15
C ALA A 9 9.53 -4.18 -0.35
N GLY A 10 9.26 -4.25 0.95
CA GLY A 10 9.27 -3.11 1.86
C GLY A 10 7.88 -2.50 2.14
N ASP A 11 6.88 -2.73 1.28
CA ASP A 11 5.55 -2.17 1.49
C ASP A 11 4.92 -2.69 2.78
N GLN A 12 4.19 -1.81 3.45
CA GLN A 12 3.33 -2.18 4.57
C GLN A 12 1.99 -2.65 4.05
N VAL A 13 1.60 -3.86 4.45
CA VAL A 13 0.35 -4.50 4.03
C VAL A 13 -0.39 -5.07 5.24
N ARG A 14 -1.69 -5.31 5.06
CA ARG A 14 -2.52 -6.02 6.04
C ARG A 14 -3.47 -6.95 5.31
N LEU A 15 -3.89 -8.03 5.97
CA LEU A 15 -5.00 -8.86 5.47
C LEU A 15 -6.30 -8.05 5.43
N LYS A 16 -7.07 -8.16 4.36
CA LYS A 16 -8.40 -7.55 4.23
C LYS A 16 -9.38 -8.04 5.29
N ALA A 17 -9.21 -9.29 5.75
CA ALA A 17 -9.99 -9.86 6.85
C ALA A 17 -9.63 -9.27 8.23
N GLY A 18 -8.63 -8.38 8.31
CA GLY A 18 -8.05 -7.90 9.54
C GLY A 18 -6.84 -8.73 9.99
N GLY A 19 -6.10 -8.20 10.96
CA GLY A 19 -4.87 -8.82 11.46
C GLY A 19 -3.75 -7.81 11.71
N PRO A 20 -2.53 -8.30 11.99
CA PRO A 20 -1.38 -7.44 12.19
C PRO A 20 -0.98 -6.74 10.89
N THR A 21 -0.29 -5.60 11.03
CA THR A 21 0.42 -4.97 9.92
C THR A 21 1.68 -5.77 9.63
N MET A 22 1.94 -6.03 8.35
CA MET A 22 3.03 -6.88 7.88
C MET A 22 3.85 -6.12 6.84
N SER A 23 5.13 -6.46 6.72
CA SER A 23 6.03 -5.96 5.68
C SER A 23 6.20 -7.01 4.60
N VAL A 24 6.16 -6.61 3.34
CA VAL A 24 6.49 -7.51 2.22
C VAL A 24 8.01 -7.73 2.17
N GLU A 25 8.47 -8.97 2.31
CA GLU A 25 9.90 -9.33 2.15
C GLU A 25 10.22 -9.69 0.69
N LEU A 26 9.34 -10.46 0.04
CA LEU A 26 9.58 -11.00 -1.30
C LEU A 26 8.26 -11.18 -2.06
N LEU A 27 8.31 -11.03 -3.38
CA LEU A 27 7.23 -11.37 -4.29
C LEU A 27 7.66 -12.48 -5.23
N VAL A 28 6.84 -13.53 -5.33
CA VAL A 28 7.06 -14.66 -6.24
C VAL A 28 5.75 -14.94 -6.97
N GLY A 29 5.64 -14.46 -8.21
CA GLY A 29 4.41 -14.58 -8.99
C GLY A 29 3.24 -13.85 -8.32
N ASN A 30 2.22 -14.60 -7.90
CA ASN A 30 1.01 -14.07 -7.23
C ASN A 30 1.07 -14.17 -5.69
N LEU A 31 2.19 -14.62 -5.13
CA LEU A 31 2.40 -14.81 -3.71
C LEU A 31 3.38 -13.79 -3.16
N LEU A 32 3.02 -13.24 -2.00
CA LEU A 32 3.85 -12.31 -1.25
C LEU A 32 4.29 -13.02 0.04
N LEU A 33 5.60 -13.08 0.25
CA LEU A 33 6.17 -13.43 1.55
C LEU A 33 6.13 -12.18 2.42
N CYS A 34 5.37 -12.23 3.50
CA CYS A 34 5.23 -11.14 4.45
C CYS A 34 5.80 -11.53 5.80
N ALA A 35 6.40 -10.56 6.49
CA ALA A 35 6.89 -10.70 7.86
C ALA A 35 6.18 -9.72 8.79
N TRP A 36 5.93 -10.10 10.02
CA TRP A 36 5.36 -9.23 11.05
C TRP A 36 5.85 -9.62 12.44
N VAL A 37 5.63 -8.75 13.41
CA VAL A 37 5.90 -9.02 14.82
C VAL A 37 4.59 -9.36 15.51
N ASP A 38 4.53 -10.51 16.18
CA ASP A 38 3.35 -10.88 16.96
C ASP A 38 3.29 -10.06 18.28
N PRO A 39 2.14 -10.07 18.99
CA PRO A 39 2.02 -9.34 20.25
C PRO A 39 3.00 -9.77 21.35
N ALA A 40 3.65 -10.93 21.21
CA ALA A 40 4.69 -11.40 22.12
C ALA A 40 6.10 -10.95 21.69
N GLY A 41 6.21 -10.08 20.69
CA GLY A 41 7.49 -9.56 20.18
C GLY A 41 8.24 -10.53 19.27
N ARG A 42 7.62 -11.62 18.82
CA ARG A 42 8.28 -12.62 17.98
C ARG A 42 8.06 -12.32 16.52
N SER A 43 9.14 -12.39 15.73
CA SER A 43 9.06 -12.32 14.28
C SER A 43 8.33 -13.55 13.73
N ARG A 44 7.34 -13.30 12.89
CA ARG A 44 6.57 -14.28 12.15
C ARG A 44 6.70 -14.00 10.66
N ARG A 45 6.57 -15.06 9.86
CA ARG A 45 6.54 -14.99 8.39
C ARG A 45 5.38 -15.83 7.87
N GLY A 46 4.83 -15.41 6.74
CA GLY A 46 3.70 -16.08 6.10
C GLY A 46 3.63 -15.69 4.63
N THR A 47 3.13 -16.61 3.81
CA THR A 47 2.91 -16.36 2.38
C THR A 47 1.43 -16.14 2.14
N PHE A 48 1.10 -15.06 1.44
CA PHE A 48 -0.28 -14.66 1.19
C PHE A 48 -0.48 -14.33 -0.29
N SER A 49 -1.70 -14.55 -0.79
CA SER A 49 -2.08 -14.08 -2.11
C SER A 49 -2.33 -12.57 -2.07
N TRP A 50 -1.91 -11.85 -3.11
CA TRP A 50 -2.14 -10.40 -3.22
C TRP A 50 -3.63 -10.03 -3.10
N HIS A 51 -4.56 -10.91 -3.50
CA HIS A 51 -6.00 -10.68 -3.37
C HIS A 51 -6.46 -10.53 -1.92
N GLN A 52 -5.75 -11.16 -0.98
CA GLN A 52 -6.06 -11.17 0.45
C GLN A 52 -5.46 -9.97 1.18
N LEU A 53 -4.57 -9.24 0.53
CA LEU A 53 -3.81 -8.13 1.11
C LEU A 53 -4.35 -6.78 0.64
N GLN A 54 -4.21 -5.77 1.49
CA GLN A 54 -4.40 -4.37 1.16
C GLN A 54 -3.13 -3.60 1.52
N SER A 55 -2.71 -2.68 0.65
CA SER A 55 -1.61 -1.77 0.96
C SER A 55 -2.03 -0.79 2.05
N MET A 56 -1.10 -0.53 2.97
CA MET A 56 -1.25 0.48 4.01
C MET A 56 -0.50 1.77 3.67
N ASP A 57 0.27 1.80 2.59
CA ASP A 57 0.84 3.03 2.09
C ASP A 57 -0.28 3.90 1.51
N ALA A 58 -0.65 4.94 2.26
CA ALA A 58 -1.44 6.02 1.71
C ALA A 58 -0.63 6.71 0.59
N PRO A 59 -1.25 7.14 -0.52
CA PRO A 59 -0.59 8.03 -1.47
C PRO A 59 -0.36 9.38 -0.78
N LEU A 60 0.79 9.52 -0.12
CA LEU A 60 0.99 10.55 0.91
C LEU A 60 1.22 11.98 0.39
N TRP A 61 1.20 12.28 -0.91
CA TRP A 61 1.36 13.67 -1.34
C TRP A 61 0.83 14.04 -2.74
N LEU A 62 0.77 13.11 -3.70
CA LEU A 62 0.34 13.49 -5.06
C LEU A 62 -1.18 13.71 -5.18
N ASP A 63 -1.99 12.86 -4.56
CA ASP A 63 -3.47 12.99 -4.55
C ASP A 63 -3.94 14.21 -3.74
N ALA A 64 -3.24 14.55 -2.66
CA ALA A 64 -3.56 15.72 -1.85
C ALA A 64 -3.27 17.02 -2.61
N LEU A 65 -2.18 17.06 -3.40
CA LEU A 65 -1.83 18.24 -4.20
C LEU A 65 -2.75 18.42 -5.41
N GLN A 66 -3.18 17.35 -6.09
CA GLN A 66 -4.13 17.43 -7.20
C GLN A 66 -5.52 17.98 -6.77
N ARG A 67 -5.95 17.68 -5.54
CA ARG A 67 -7.21 18.22 -4.99
C ARG A 67 -7.11 19.70 -4.61
N LEU A 68 -5.92 20.19 -4.28
CA LEU A 68 -5.69 21.60 -3.95
C LEU A 68 -5.53 22.49 -5.18
N SER A 69 -5.00 21.96 -6.30
CA SER A 69 -4.90 22.72 -7.56
C SER A 69 -6.24 22.95 -8.27
N ALA A 70 -7.27 22.17 -7.97
CA ALA A 70 -8.60 22.30 -8.59
C ALA A 70 -9.42 23.51 -8.07
N ARG A 71 -8.92 24.29 -7.11
CA ARG A 71 -9.68 25.36 -6.44
C ARG A 71 -9.29 26.78 -6.86
N TRP A 72 -8.32 26.96 -7.79
CA TRP A 72 -7.88 28.30 -8.23
C TRP A 72 -8.03 28.62 -9.72
N SER A 73 -8.69 27.78 -10.53
CA SER A 73 -8.95 28.11 -11.94
C SER A 73 -10.14 29.07 -12.19
N VAL A 74 -10.68 29.75 -11.17
CA VAL A 74 -11.76 30.73 -11.34
C VAL A 74 -11.30 32.14 -10.94
N VAL A 75 -10.16 32.60 -11.45
CA VAL A 75 -9.84 34.05 -11.54
C VAL A 75 -9.01 34.31 -12.81
N ALA A 76 -9.53 33.91 -13.97
CA ALA A 76 -8.94 34.27 -15.26
C ALA A 76 -10.04 34.45 -16.32
N ALA A 77 -11.05 35.25 -16.03
CA ALA A 77 -12.02 35.70 -17.03
C ALA A 77 -12.80 36.93 -16.54
N THR A 78 -12.12 38.05 -16.29
CA THR A 78 -12.67 39.42 -16.43
C THR A 78 -11.54 40.41 -16.16
N HIS A 79 -10.85 40.87 -17.20
CA HIS A 79 -10.98 42.23 -17.73
C HIS A 79 -10.00 42.44 -18.90
#